data_AF-A0A536ETG2-F1
#
_entry.id   AF-A0A536ETG2-F1
#
_cell.length_a   1.000
_cell.length_b   1.000
_cell.length_c   1.000
_cell.angle_alpha   90.00
_cell.angle_beta   90.00
_cell.angle_gamma   90.00
#
_symmetry.space_group_name_H-M   'P 1'
#
loop_
_entity.id
_entity.type
_entity.pdbx_description
1 polymer ?
#
loop_
_entity_poly.entity_id
_entity_poly.type
_entity_poly.pdbx_seq_one_letter_code
_entity_poly.pdbx_strand_id
1 'polypeptide(L)'
;MARRSNPALGLENLDHAREVARHPDPPRRISRRAPHHVHVSLDHRGLRSRSGLGRRDGRRGSLHHQPGGADRSRGHDRLPGHAPESTLRSPKVVARIAGSLYLLASVCFVVAIAIRSSIEGSGGGSALIDRIRASTSLFRVSLTIDLISGTFFLLAGMALYLLLRHVDRLAAAAMVVLVAIEIVVIYLSDINLYNVLTIATNPAYIQAFGAPASNALASLFVDAHTNGLVIDEMFFGLWLVPLGYLVIRSRQIPWLVGALLLVAAVSWIGQFLANLLAPDLPYVFEVGQVGGAGEFVFVVWLLIFGVKATGAGARDSAVSVPARNR
;
A
#
# COMPACT_ATOMS: atom_id res chain seq x y z
N MET A 1 40.48 -31.63 -53.64
CA MET A 1 41.11 -32.41 -52.55
C MET A 1 40.13 -32.47 -51.38
N ALA A 2 39.52 -33.63 -51.17
CA ALA A 2 38.48 -33.88 -50.16
C ALA A 2 39.11 -34.23 -48.80
N ARG A 3 38.63 -33.64 -47.70
CA ARG A 3 38.92 -34.09 -46.32
C ARG A 3 37.72 -34.88 -45.79
N ARG A 4 37.97 -36.16 -45.48
CA ARG A 4 37.04 -37.11 -44.86
C ARG A 4 36.81 -36.76 -43.39
N SER A 5 35.55 -36.76 -42.97
CA SER A 5 35.09 -36.79 -41.59
C SER A 5 35.18 -38.21 -41.02
N ASN A 6 35.64 -38.35 -39.77
CA ASN A 6 35.81 -39.61 -39.05
C ASN A 6 34.61 -39.82 -38.08
N PRO A 7 33.79 -40.89 -38.20
CA PRO A 7 32.57 -41.07 -37.41
C PRO A 7 32.75 -42.08 -36.25
N ALA A 8 33.70 -41.86 -35.34
CA ALA A 8 34.04 -42.83 -34.28
C ALA A 8 33.91 -42.32 -32.83
N LEU A 9 33.34 -41.13 -32.58
CA LEU A 9 33.24 -40.56 -31.22
C LEU A 9 31.83 -40.67 -30.58
N GLY A 10 30.91 -41.45 -31.18
CA GLY A 10 29.50 -41.48 -30.77
C GLY A 10 29.02 -42.76 -30.06
N LEU A 11 29.87 -43.78 -29.90
CA LEU A 11 29.42 -45.11 -29.44
C LEU A 11 29.88 -45.50 -28.03
N GLU A 12 30.88 -44.83 -27.45
CA GLU A 12 31.37 -45.16 -26.09
C GLU A 12 30.47 -44.62 -24.96
N ASN A 13 29.61 -43.62 -25.23
CA ASN A 13 28.74 -43.03 -24.20
C ASN A 13 27.40 -43.76 -23.99
N LEU A 14 27.05 -44.72 -24.86
CA LEU A 14 25.76 -45.40 -24.78
C LEU A 14 25.77 -46.63 -23.85
N ASP A 15 26.93 -47.20 -23.57
CA ASP A 15 27.05 -48.34 -22.67
C ASP A 15 27.05 -47.94 -21.18
N HIS A 16 27.63 -46.79 -20.83
CA HIS A 16 27.53 -46.24 -19.47
C HIS A 16 26.10 -45.82 -19.09
N ALA A 17 25.31 -45.31 -20.04
CA ALA A 17 23.91 -44.97 -19.79
C ALA A 17 23.01 -46.21 -19.59
N ARG A 18 23.41 -47.39 -20.11
CA ARG A 18 22.66 -48.65 -19.97
C ARG A 18 22.99 -49.44 -18.71
N GLU A 19 24.10 -49.13 -18.05
CA GLU A 19 24.53 -49.81 -16.83
C GLU A 19 23.92 -49.18 -15.56
N VAL A 20 23.75 -47.86 -15.54
CA VAL A 20 23.10 -47.12 -14.44
C VAL A 20 21.59 -47.41 -14.36
N ALA A 21 20.97 -47.87 -15.44
CA ALA A 21 19.53 -48.15 -15.51
C ALA A 21 19.10 -49.53 -14.94
N ARG A 22 20.04 -50.41 -14.52
CA ARG A 22 19.72 -51.77 -14.06
C ARG A 22 19.55 -51.94 -12.55
N HIS A 23 19.84 -50.92 -11.74
CA HIS A 23 19.62 -50.96 -10.29
C HIS A 23 18.96 -49.66 -9.78
N PRO A 24 17.63 -49.55 -9.86
CA PRO A 24 16.92 -48.52 -9.12
C PRO A 24 16.93 -48.89 -7.63
N ASP A 25 17.66 -48.12 -6.83
CA ASP A 25 17.55 -48.15 -5.37
C ASP A 25 16.08 -47.91 -4.96
N PRO A 26 15.52 -48.70 -4.02
CA PRO A 26 14.16 -48.46 -3.55
C PRO A 26 14.09 -47.13 -2.79
N PRO A 27 13.01 -46.34 -2.96
CA PRO A 27 12.90 -45.04 -2.30
C PRO A 27 12.85 -45.22 -0.77
N ARG A 28 13.79 -44.55 -0.08
CA ARG A 28 13.77 -44.42 1.39
C ARG A 28 12.42 -43.83 1.81
N ARG A 29 11.61 -44.62 2.52
CA ARG A 29 10.37 -44.18 3.19
C ARG A 29 10.71 -43.11 4.22
N ILE A 30 10.48 -41.85 3.88
CA ILE A 30 10.38 -40.77 4.87
C ILE A 30 9.02 -40.90 5.55
N SER A 31 9.05 -41.29 6.82
CA SER A 31 7.88 -41.41 7.68
C SER A 31 7.19 -40.04 7.83
N ARG A 32 5.95 -39.92 7.34
CA ARG A 32 5.05 -38.80 7.62
C ARG A 32 4.75 -38.78 9.12
N ARG A 33 5.27 -37.79 9.84
CA ARG A 33 4.82 -37.43 11.19
C ARG A 33 4.23 -36.01 11.15
N ALA A 34 2.92 -35.93 11.33
CA ALA A 34 2.18 -34.76 11.79
C ALA A 34 1.06 -35.29 12.71
N PRO A 35 0.48 -34.52 13.66
CA PRO A 35 0.67 -33.09 13.93
C PRO A 35 0.95 -32.76 15.42
N HIS A 36 1.52 -31.59 15.71
CA HIS A 36 1.32 -30.93 17.00
C HIS A 36 0.32 -29.79 16.81
N HIS A 37 -0.91 -30.06 17.22
CA HIS A 37 -1.96 -29.06 17.40
C HIS A 37 -1.55 -28.10 18.52
N VAL A 38 -1.33 -26.83 18.18
CA VAL A 38 -1.35 -25.75 19.17
C VAL A 38 -2.80 -25.31 19.30
N HIS A 39 -3.39 -25.63 20.45
CA HIS A 39 -4.74 -25.21 20.82
C HIS A 39 -4.77 -23.70 21.05
N VAL A 40 -5.62 -23.03 20.29
CA VAL A 40 -6.10 -21.66 20.54
C VAL A 40 -7.00 -21.70 21.79
N SER A 41 -6.69 -20.88 22.80
CA SER A 41 -7.63 -20.55 23.87
C SER A 41 -8.11 -19.12 23.67
N LEU A 42 -9.31 -18.98 23.11
CA LEU A 42 -10.05 -17.72 23.06
C LEU A 42 -10.88 -17.63 24.34
N ASP A 43 -10.53 -16.70 25.22
CA ASP A 43 -11.32 -16.41 26.42
C ASP A 43 -12.58 -15.62 26.01
N HIS A 44 -13.72 -16.31 26.02
CA HIS A 44 -15.05 -15.74 25.84
C HIS A 44 -15.77 -15.65 27.18
N ARG A 45 -15.54 -14.58 27.95
CA ARG A 45 -16.40 -14.21 29.09
C ARG A 45 -16.53 -12.70 29.19
N GLY A 46 -17.70 -12.17 28.81
CA GLY A 46 -17.98 -10.74 29.02
C GLY A 46 -19.23 -10.15 28.38
N LEU A 47 -20.28 -10.92 28.09
CA LEU A 47 -21.59 -10.35 27.75
C LEU A 47 -22.67 -11.04 28.59
N ARG A 48 -23.18 -10.34 29.60
CA ARG A 48 -24.50 -10.63 30.17
C ARG A 48 -25.30 -9.34 30.27
N SER A 49 -26.28 -9.29 29.37
CA SER A 49 -27.51 -8.52 29.41
C SER A 49 -28.16 -8.53 30.80
N ARG A 50 -28.58 -7.36 31.27
CA ARG A 50 -29.53 -7.20 32.38
C ARG A 50 -30.75 -6.46 31.85
N SER A 51 -31.75 -7.23 31.43
CA SER A 51 -33.14 -6.80 31.29
C SER A 51 -34.03 -7.87 31.94
N GLY A 52 -34.88 -7.43 32.87
CA GLY A 52 -35.80 -8.28 33.64
C GLY A 52 -36.28 -7.51 34.87
N LEU A 53 -37.33 -6.70 34.75
CA LEU A 53 -38.72 -7.10 35.04
C LEU A 53 -38.89 -7.61 36.47
N GLY A 54 -38.99 -6.66 37.41
CA GLY A 54 -39.51 -6.86 38.76
C GLY A 54 -40.87 -6.20 38.89
N ARG A 55 -41.92 -7.01 38.93
CA ARG A 55 -43.32 -6.65 39.14
C ARG A 55 -43.62 -6.85 40.64
N ARG A 56 -44.13 -5.84 41.36
CA ARG A 56 -44.91 -6.03 42.60
C ARG A 56 -45.74 -4.80 43.00
N ASP A 57 -47.05 -5.02 42.94
CA ASP A 57 -48.18 -4.49 43.72
C ASP A 57 -48.05 -3.19 44.54
N GLY A 58 -48.84 -2.19 44.13
CA GLY A 58 -50.14 -1.92 44.74
C GLY A 58 -50.20 -1.50 46.20
N ARG A 59 -50.38 -0.19 46.45
CA ARG A 59 -51.25 0.33 47.51
C ARG A 59 -51.73 1.76 47.24
N ARG A 60 -53.03 1.96 47.49
CA ARG A 60 -53.85 3.16 47.30
C ARG A 60 -53.58 4.24 48.37
N GLY A 61 -53.91 5.49 48.03
CA GLY A 61 -54.16 6.62 48.96
C GLY A 61 -54.05 7.97 48.23
N SER A 62 -55.06 8.38 47.48
CA SER A 62 -56.06 9.41 47.83
C SER A 62 -55.53 10.83 48.14
N LEU A 63 -55.65 11.69 47.13
CA LEU A 63 -56.09 13.11 47.11
C LEU A 63 -56.01 13.95 48.41
N HIS A 64 -55.31 15.10 48.32
CA HIS A 64 -55.79 16.38 48.87
C HIS A 64 -55.13 17.61 48.21
N HIS A 65 -56.00 18.52 47.74
CA HIS A 65 -55.95 19.99 47.69
C HIS A 65 -54.69 20.83 47.33
N GLN A 66 -54.88 21.65 46.28
CA GLN A 66 -54.29 22.96 45.89
C GLN A 66 -54.22 24.05 47.00
N PRO A 67 -53.74 25.31 46.75
CA PRO A 67 -52.61 25.85 45.97
C PRO A 67 -51.79 26.92 46.77
N GLY A 68 -50.69 27.46 46.23
CA GLY A 68 -50.23 28.81 46.62
C GLY A 68 -48.73 29.12 46.56
N GLY A 69 -48.39 30.16 45.79
CA GLY A 69 -47.57 31.28 46.29
C GLY A 69 -46.04 31.20 46.26
N ALA A 70 -45.48 31.83 45.23
CA ALA A 70 -44.39 32.83 45.26
C ALA A 70 -42.99 32.52 45.85
N ASP A 71 -42.01 32.88 45.01
CA ASP A 71 -40.75 33.56 45.32
C ASP A 71 -39.60 32.76 45.96
N ARG A 72 -38.50 32.57 45.19
CA ARG A 72 -37.18 33.16 45.46
C ARG A 72 -36.09 32.57 44.56
N SER A 73 -35.57 33.46 43.73
CA SER A 73 -34.14 33.65 43.41
C SER A 73 -33.13 32.73 44.12
N ARG A 74 -32.43 31.90 43.34
CA ARG A 74 -31.05 31.48 43.60
C ARG A 74 -30.30 31.30 42.28
N GLY A 75 -29.30 32.16 42.09
CA GLY A 75 -28.26 32.00 41.09
C GLY A 75 -27.18 31.00 41.54
N HIS A 76 -26.29 30.68 40.58
CA HIS A 76 -25.20 29.69 40.62
C HIS A 76 -25.75 28.25 40.64
N ASP A 77 -25.65 27.47 39.56
CA ASP A 77 -24.41 27.04 38.93
C ASP A 77 -24.49 26.99 37.40
N ARG A 78 -23.80 27.92 36.72
CA ARG A 78 -23.35 27.66 35.36
C ARG A 78 -22.10 26.80 35.48
N LEU A 79 -22.27 25.50 35.26
CA LEU A 79 -21.16 24.58 34.99
C LEU A 79 -20.24 25.24 33.95
N PRO A 80 -18.91 25.25 34.15
CA PRO A 80 -17.99 25.73 33.14
C PRO A 80 -18.29 24.99 31.84
N GLY A 81 -18.62 25.77 30.80
CA GLY A 81 -18.71 25.25 29.45
C GLY A 81 -17.47 24.41 29.20
N HIS A 82 -17.69 23.19 28.72
CA HIS A 82 -16.62 22.30 28.33
C HIS A 82 -15.62 23.14 27.54
N ALA A 83 -14.38 23.20 28.06
CA ALA A 83 -13.25 23.66 27.29
C ALA A 83 -13.35 23.00 25.90
N PRO A 84 -13.10 23.71 24.79
CA PRO A 84 -13.02 23.06 23.50
C PRO A 84 -11.85 22.07 23.55
N GLU A 85 -12.15 20.84 23.96
CA GLU A 85 -11.25 19.71 23.87
C GLU A 85 -11.01 19.44 22.40
N SER A 86 -9.72 19.27 22.11
CA SER A 86 -9.12 18.99 20.81
C SER A 86 -9.04 20.19 19.84
N THR A 87 -7.85 20.78 19.86
CA THR A 87 -7.11 21.21 18.67
C THR A 87 -7.09 20.10 17.60
N LEU A 88 -8.25 19.79 17.01
CA LEU A 88 -8.32 19.03 15.76
C LEU A 88 -7.61 19.88 14.72
N ARG A 89 -6.39 19.46 14.34
CA ARG A 89 -5.60 20.07 13.27
C ARG A 89 -6.53 20.45 12.13
N SER A 90 -6.52 21.73 11.74
CA SER A 90 -7.34 22.24 10.64
C SER A 90 -7.22 21.30 9.43
N PRO A 91 -8.31 20.99 8.70
CA PRO A 91 -8.27 20.13 7.51
C PRO A 91 -7.18 20.52 6.50
N LYS A 92 -6.83 21.81 6.44
CA LYS A 92 -5.71 22.33 5.64
C LYS A 92 -4.34 21.79 6.07
N VAL A 93 -4.11 21.61 7.37
CA VAL A 93 -2.85 21.05 7.90
C VAL A 93 -2.74 19.58 7.57
N VAL A 94 -3.83 18.81 7.71
CA VAL A 94 -3.87 17.38 7.36
C VAL A 94 -3.61 17.19 5.86
N ALA A 95 -4.20 18.04 5.02
CA ALA A 95 -3.97 18.02 3.57
C ALA A 95 -2.52 18.30 3.19
N ARG A 96 -1.88 19.28 3.84
CA ARG A 96 -0.46 19.56 3.62
C ARG A 96 0.42 18.40 4.06
N ILE A 97 0.12 17.78 5.20
CA ILE A 97 0.83 16.58 5.66
C ILE A 97 0.67 15.44 4.65
N ALA A 98 -0.55 15.18 4.18
CA ALA A 98 -0.82 14.14 3.17
C ALA A 98 -0.03 14.39 1.89
N GLY A 99 -0.07 15.62 1.35
CA GLY A 99 0.68 15.99 0.16
C GLY A 99 2.19 15.91 0.34
N SER A 100 2.73 16.33 1.49
CA SER A 100 4.16 16.25 1.79
C SER A 100 4.67 14.83 1.96
N LEU A 101 3.90 13.95 2.64
CA LEU A 101 4.25 12.54 2.79
C LEU A 101 4.24 11.83 1.43
N TYR A 102 3.24 12.12 0.59
CA TYR A 102 3.18 11.60 -0.76
C TYR A 102 4.40 12.06 -1.56
N LEU A 103 4.67 13.37 -1.61
CA LEU A 103 5.82 13.89 -2.36
C LEU A 103 7.13 13.26 -1.89
N LEU A 104 7.33 13.13 -0.58
CA LEU A 104 8.54 12.55 -0.02
C LEU A 104 8.69 11.08 -0.43
N ALA A 105 7.59 10.31 -0.40
CA ALA A 105 7.56 8.96 -0.93
C ALA A 105 7.98 8.94 -2.42
N SER A 106 7.31 9.72 -3.27
CA SER A 106 7.62 9.77 -4.71
C SER A 106 9.08 10.17 -4.99
N VAL A 107 9.63 11.14 -4.26
CA VAL A 107 11.03 11.54 -4.41
C VAL A 107 11.98 10.42 -3.99
N CYS A 108 11.73 9.77 -2.84
CA CYS A 108 12.52 8.62 -2.40
C CYS A 108 12.48 7.49 -3.44
N PHE A 109 11.29 7.15 -3.94
CA PHE A 109 11.11 6.13 -4.99
C PHE A 109 11.93 6.45 -6.25
N VAL A 110 11.78 7.67 -6.79
CA VAL A 110 12.53 8.10 -8.00
C VAL A 110 14.04 8.08 -7.77
N VAL A 111 14.51 8.50 -6.59
CA VAL A 111 15.94 8.45 -6.24
C VAL A 111 16.42 7.00 -6.15
N ALA A 112 15.66 6.10 -5.53
CA ALA A 112 16.01 4.68 -5.45
C ALA A 112 16.13 4.05 -6.84
N ILE A 113 15.17 4.32 -7.74
CA ILE A 113 15.22 3.89 -9.13
C ILE A 113 16.41 4.49 -9.86
N ALA A 114 16.63 5.80 -9.78
CA ALA A 114 17.73 6.46 -10.49
C ALA A 114 19.10 5.90 -10.07
N ILE A 115 19.28 5.59 -8.79
CA ILE A 115 20.47 4.91 -8.30
C ILE A 115 20.60 3.51 -8.92
N ARG A 116 19.54 2.70 -8.91
CA ARG A 116 19.57 1.36 -9.51
C ARG A 116 19.84 1.39 -11.02
N SER A 117 19.17 2.26 -11.76
CA SER A 117 19.41 2.45 -13.21
C SER A 117 20.85 2.85 -13.52
N SER A 118 21.50 3.63 -12.64
CA SER A 118 22.93 3.95 -12.80
C SER A 118 23.85 2.73 -12.67
N ILE A 119 23.47 1.71 -11.89
CA ILE A 119 24.20 0.45 -11.72
C ILE A 119 23.94 -0.47 -12.92
N GLU A 120 22.73 -0.46 -13.45
CA GLU A 120 22.31 -1.31 -14.58
C GLU A 120 23.02 -0.98 -15.90
N GLY A 121 23.39 0.27 -16.13
CA GLY A 121 24.07 0.74 -17.36
C GLY A 121 23.40 0.25 -18.66
N SER A 122 24.19 0.06 -19.74
CA SER A 122 23.65 -0.23 -21.08
C SER A 122 23.69 -1.71 -21.53
N GLY A 123 24.11 -2.64 -20.66
CA GLY A 123 24.14 -4.07 -20.99
C GLY A 123 23.52 -4.93 -19.89
N GLY A 124 22.62 -5.85 -20.23
CA GLY A 124 22.02 -6.78 -19.26
C GLY A 124 22.91 -8.00 -18.93
N GLY A 125 22.39 -8.92 -18.10
CA GLY A 125 22.99 -10.23 -17.85
C GLY A 125 24.08 -10.25 -16.76
N SER A 126 25.11 -11.10 -16.91
CA SER A 126 26.18 -11.26 -15.90
C SER A 126 26.91 -9.96 -15.57
N ALA A 127 27.01 -9.05 -16.56
CA ALA A 127 27.59 -7.73 -16.38
C ALA A 127 26.82 -6.88 -15.34
N LEU A 128 25.51 -7.07 -15.19
CA LEU A 128 24.72 -6.42 -14.14
C LEU A 128 25.16 -6.89 -12.75
N ILE A 129 25.28 -8.20 -12.54
CA ILE A 129 25.63 -8.76 -11.23
C ILE A 129 27.04 -8.34 -10.80
N ASP A 130 27.98 -8.29 -11.75
CA ASP A 130 29.33 -7.81 -11.47
C ASP A 130 29.36 -6.32 -11.09
N ARG A 131 28.51 -5.49 -11.71
CA ARG A 131 28.36 -4.07 -11.33
C ARG A 131 27.66 -3.90 -9.99
N ILE A 132 26.64 -4.70 -9.68
CA ILE A 132 26.03 -4.72 -8.34
C ILE A 132 27.10 -5.08 -7.29
N ARG A 133 27.95 -6.07 -7.57
CA ARG A 133 29.06 -6.45 -6.69
C ARG A 133 30.03 -5.28 -6.49
N ALA A 134 30.41 -4.59 -7.57
CA ALA A 134 31.28 -3.41 -7.53
C ALA A 134 30.63 -2.19 -6.83
N SER A 135 29.31 -2.08 -6.83
CA SER A 135 28.55 -0.95 -6.29
C SER A 135 27.67 -1.33 -5.09
N THR A 136 28.11 -2.31 -4.29
CA THR A 136 27.36 -2.89 -3.17
C THR A 136 26.75 -1.84 -2.21
N SER A 137 27.54 -0.85 -1.79
CA SER A 137 27.07 0.20 -0.86
C SER A 137 25.97 1.06 -1.47
N LEU A 138 26.12 1.40 -2.75
CA LEU A 138 25.15 2.22 -3.48
C LEU A 138 23.84 1.44 -3.69
N PHE A 139 23.93 0.14 -3.99
CA PHE A 139 22.77 -0.74 -4.08
C PHE A 139 22.02 -0.83 -2.73
N ARG A 140 22.74 -0.98 -1.61
CA ARG A 140 22.14 -0.96 -0.25
C ARG A 140 21.42 0.36 0.06
N VAL A 141 22.02 1.48 -0.32
CA VAL A 141 21.39 2.81 -0.16
C VAL A 141 20.10 2.88 -0.96
N SER A 142 20.10 2.45 -2.23
CA SER A 142 18.89 2.45 -3.06
C SER A 142 17.76 1.63 -2.44
N LEU A 143 18.06 0.40 -1.99
CA LEU A 143 17.08 -0.47 -1.34
C LEU A 143 16.53 0.14 -0.04
N THR A 144 17.39 0.76 0.76
CA THR A 144 16.96 1.41 2.01
C THR A 144 16.03 2.60 1.73
N ILE A 145 16.36 3.42 0.73
CA ILE A 145 15.53 4.55 0.32
C ILE A 145 14.17 4.07 -0.19
N ASP A 146 14.13 2.94 -0.90
CA ASP A 146 12.89 2.36 -1.43
C ASP A 146 11.96 1.89 -0.30
N LEU A 147 12.52 1.19 0.70
CA LEU A 147 11.77 0.79 1.87
C LEU A 147 11.18 2.00 2.62
N ILE A 148 11.97 3.07 2.77
CA ILE A 148 11.52 4.33 3.38
C ILE A 148 10.39 4.97 2.55
N SER A 149 10.49 4.93 1.21
CA SER A 149 9.46 5.41 0.30
C SER A 149 8.11 4.74 0.58
N GLY A 150 8.08 3.39 0.60
CA GLY A 150 6.86 2.64 0.87
C GLY A 150 6.23 2.97 2.23
N THR A 151 7.06 3.22 3.26
CA THR A 151 6.57 3.66 4.57
C THR A 151 5.92 5.04 4.48
N PHE A 152 6.55 6.01 3.83
CA PHE A 152 5.95 7.34 3.66
C PHE A 152 4.67 7.31 2.84
N PHE A 153 4.58 6.43 1.85
CA PHE A 153 3.38 6.25 1.05
C PHE A 153 2.21 5.69 1.87
N LEU A 154 2.46 4.69 2.72
CA LEU A 154 1.45 4.19 3.66
C LEU A 154 0.98 5.29 4.62
N LEU A 155 1.91 6.08 5.16
CA LEU A 155 1.57 7.25 6.00
C LEU A 155 0.73 8.28 5.23
N ALA A 156 1.03 8.51 3.95
CA ALA A 156 0.24 9.38 3.08
C ALA A 156 -1.18 8.84 2.89
N GLY A 157 -1.35 7.55 2.64
CA GLY A 157 -2.66 6.88 2.57
C GLY A 157 -3.47 7.07 3.86
N MET A 158 -2.84 6.90 5.03
CA MET A 158 -3.50 7.16 6.32
C MET A 158 -3.87 8.63 6.51
N ALA A 159 -3.03 9.57 6.08
CA ALA A 159 -3.35 10.99 6.13
C ALA A 159 -4.52 11.34 5.20
N LEU A 160 -4.58 10.76 4.01
CA LEU A 160 -5.71 10.89 3.08
C LEU A 160 -7.00 10.30 3.66
N TYR A 161 -6.93 9.19 4.39
CA TYR A 161 -8.09 8.67 5.13
C TYR A 161 -8.59 9.66 6.16
N LEU A 162 -7.72 10.24 6.99
CA LEU A 162 -8.13 11.24 7.95
C LEU A 162 -8.76 12.47 7.27
N LEU A 163 -8.29 12.80 6.06
CA LEU A 163 -8.78 13.91 5.27
C LEU A 163 -10.15 13.65 4.63
N LEU A 164 -10.42 12.42 4.17
CA LEU A 164 -11.58 12.10 3.33
C LEU A 164 -12.64 11.22 4.02
N ARG A 165 -12.35 10.69 5.22
CA ARG A 165 -13.28 9.81 5.96
C ARG A 165 -14.64 10.43 6.29
N HIS A 166 -14.75 11.76 6.29
CA HIS A 166 -16.03 12.45 6.52
C HIS A 166 -16.94 12.43 5.29
N VAL A 167 -16.41 12.09 4.11
CA VAL A 167 -17.18 11.96 2.86
C VAL A 167 -17.83 10.58 2.78
N ASP A 168 -17.01 9.53 2.87
CA ASP A 168 -17.44 8.14 2.90
C ASP A 168 -16.38 7.30 3.64
N ARG A 169 -16.75 6.78 4.80
CA ARG A 169 -15.81 6.06 5.67
C ARG A 169 -15.40 4.70 5.09
N LEU A 170 -16.29 4.03 4.37
CA LEU A 170 -16.01 2.71 3.80
C LEU A 170 -15.05 2.85 2.61
N ALA A 171 -15.31 3.80 1.71
CA ALA A 171 -14.41 4.07 0.59
C ALA A 171 -13.03 4.56 1.07
N ALA A 172 -12.98 5.42 2.09
CA ALA A 172 -11.71 5.86 2.66
C ALA A 172 -10.94 4.70 3.33
N ALA A 173 -11.63 3.80 4.02
CA ALA A 173 -11.00 2.61 4.60
C ALA A 173 -10.49 1.65 3.51
N ALA A 174 -11.28 1.41 2.47
CA ALA A 174 -10.88 0.59 1.33
C ALA A 174 -9.62 1.12 0.65
N MET A 175 -9.51 2.44 0.47
CA MET A 175 -8.31 3.10 -0.06
C MET A 175 -7.06 2.76 0.75
N VAL A 176 -7.10 2.88 2.09
CA VAL A 176 -5.93 2.57 2.94
C VAL A 176 -5.61 1.08 2.94
N VAL A 177 -6.62 0.21 2.92
CA VAL A 177 -6.40 -1.24 2.84
C VAL A 177 -5.68 -1.60 1.54
N LEU A 178 -6.09 -1.00 0.41
CA LEU A 178 -5.44 -1.23 -0.87
C LEU A 178 -4.00 -0.71 -0.89
N VAL A 179 -3.74 0.50 -0.37
CA VAL A 179 -2.38 1.02 -0.19
C VAL A 179 -1.54 0.11 0.71
N ALA A 180 -2.11 -0.42 1.79
CA ALA A 180 -1.37 -1.33 2.67
C ALA A 180 -1.01 -2.65 1.98
N ILE A 181 -1.89 -3.19 1.14
CA ILE A 181 -1.61 -4.41 0.36
C ILE A 181 -0.53 -4.12 -0.69
N GLU A 182 -0.62 -3.00 -1.40
CA GLU A 182 0.38 -2.52 -2.36
C GLU A 182 1.77 -2.46 -1.71
N ILE A 183 1.92 -1.80 -0.55
CA ILE A 183 3.20 -1.72 0.15
C ILE A 183 3.72 -3.11 0.55
N VAL A 184 2.85 -4.05 0.93
CA VAL A 184 3.27 -5.42 1.19
C VAL A 184 3.80 -6.09 -0.09
N VAL A 185 3.15 -5.89 -1.24
CA VAL A 185 3.61 -6.42 -2.53
C VAL A 185 4.98 -5.83 -2.91
N ILE A 186 5.16 -4.51 -2.79
CA ILE A 186 6.46 -3.85 -3.01
C ILE A 186 7.53 -4.43 -2.10
N TYR A 187 7.27 -4.56 -0.78
CA TYR A 187 8.28 -5.09 0.14
C TYR A 187 8.60 -6.57 -0.11
N LEU A 188 7.62 -7.37 -0.52
CA LEU A 188 7.87 -8.75 -0.97
C LEU A 188 8.73 -8.76 -2.24
N SER A 189 8.53 -7.80 -3.13
CA SER A 189 9.38 -7.60 -4.31
C SER A 189 10.80 -7.18 -3.93
N ASP A 190 10.97 -6.30 -2.96
CA ASP A 190 12.27 -5.80 -2.47
C ASP A 190 13.11 -6.88 -1.79
N ILE A 191 12.46 -7.88 -1.18
CA ILE A 191 13.16 -9.07 -0.67
C ILE A 191 13.95 -9.75 -1.80
N ASN A 192 13.44 -9.74 -3.04
CA ASN A 192 14.18 -10.30 -4.16
C ASN A 192 15.45 -9.48 -4.45
N LEU A 193 15.42 -8.16 -4.40
CA LEU A 193 16.64 -7.33 -4.51
C LEU A 193 17.62 -7.58 -3.36
N TYR A 194 17.11 -7.81 -2.15
CA TYR A 194 17.96 -8.20 -1.03
C TYR A 194 18.63 -9.57 -1.26
N ASN A 195 17.92 -10.51 -1.88
CA ASN A 195 18.49 -11.81 -2.29
C ASN A 195 19.57 -11.62 -3.37
N VAL A 196 19.36 -10.75 -4.36
CA VAL A 196 20.37 -10.38 -5.37
C VAL A 196 21.65 -9.90 -4.69
N LEU A 197 21.52 -8.95 -3.75
CA LEU A 197 22.64 -8.42 -2.99
C LEU A 197 23.38 -9.51 -2.20
N THR A 198 22.62 -10.40 -1.56
CA THR A 198 23.15 -11.51 -0.77
C THR A 198 23.95 -12.49 -1.64
N ILE A 199 23.40 -12.89 -2.78
CA ILE A 199 24.05 -13.81 -3.72
C ILE A 199 25.29 -13.16 -4.36
N ALA A 200 25.19 -11.87 -4.72
CA ALA A 200 26.29 -11.16 -5.38
C ALA A 200 27.50 -10.96 -4.46
N THR A 201 27.28 -10.79 -3.14
CA THR A 201 28.33 -10.40 -2.18
C THR A 201 28.84 -11.53 -1.29
N ASN A 202 28.09 -12.62 -1.12
CA ASN A 202 28.51 -13.74 -0.28
C ASN A 202 29.29 -14.79 -1.10
N PRO A 203 30.60 -15.00 -0.84
CA PRO A 203 31.42 -15.95 -1.57
C PRO A 203 30.92 -17.40 -1.54
N ALA A 204 30.13 -17.76 -0.53
CA ALA A 204 29.59 -19.12 -0.37
C ALA A 204 28.73 -19.56 -1.57
N TYR A 205 27.98 -18.64 -2.20
CA TYR A 205 27.18 -18.97 -3.38
C TYR A 205 28.04 -19.30 -4.60
N ILE A 206 29.14 -18.56 -4.79
CA ILE A 206 30.11 -18.85 -5.86
C ILE A 206 30.82 -20.18 -5.58
N GLN A 207 31.16 -20.47 -4.32
CA GLN A 207 31.80 -21.74 -3.94
C GLN A 207 30.87 -22.94 -4.14
N ALA A 208 29.58 -22.79 -3.84
CA ALA A 208 28.61 -23.87 -3.94
C ALA A 208 28.13 -24.14 -5.38
N PHE A 209 27.89 -23.09 -6.16
CA PHE A 209 27.26 -23.20 -7.49
C PHE A 209 28.20 -22.87 -8.66
N GLY A 210 29.35 -22.27 -8.40
CA GLY A 210 30.18 -21.63 -9.42
C GLY A 210 29.69 -20.24 -9.81
N ALA A 211 30.57 -19.42 -10.38
CA ALA A 211 30.24 -18.03 -10.74
C ALA A 211 29.09 -17.92 -11.78
N PRO A 212 29.03 -18.73 -12.85
CA PRO A 212 27.94 -18.63 -13.83
C PRO A 212 26.56 -18.93 -13.24
N ALA A 213 26.44 -20.00 -12.44
CA ALA A 213 25.15 -20.38 -11.84
C ALA A 213 24.72 -19.42 -10.71
N SER A 214 25.66 -18.91 -9.92
CA SER A 214 25.38 -17.87 -8.92
C SER A 214 24.86 -16.58 -9.56
N ASN A 215 25.49 -16.14 -10.66
CA ASN A 215 25.03 -14.98 -11.41
C ASN A 215 23.64 -15.21 -12.05
N ALA A 216 23.38 -16.39 -12.61
CA ALA A 216 22.06 -16.74 -13.14
C ALA A 216 20.96 -16.75 -12.05
N LEU A 217 21.28 -17.26 -10.86
CA LEU A 217 20.36 -17.25 -9.72
C LEU A 217 20.07 -15.81 -9.25
N ALA A 218 21.09 -14.94 -9.22
CA ALA A 218 20.89 -13.52 -8.91
C ALA A 218 20.02 -12.84 -9.99
N SER A 219 20.24 -13.11 -11.28
CA SER A 219 19.39 -12.57 -12.35
C SER A 219 17.93 -13.01 -12.22
N LEU A 220 17.65 -14.26 -11.84
CA LEU A 220 16.29 -14.73 -11.57
C LEU A 220 15.59 -13.88 -10.49
N PHE A 221 16.30 -13.45 -9.44
CA PHE A 221 15.72 -12.57 -8.42
C PHE A 221 15.55 -11.13 -8.90
N VAL A 222 16.37 -10.65 -9.83
CA VAL A 222 16.09 -9.37 -10.52
C VAL A 222 14.78 -9.48 -11.29
N ASP A 223 14.60 -10.55 -12.08
CA ASP A 223 13.37 -10.77 -12.85
C ASP A 223 12.15 -10.94 -11.92
N ALA A 224 12.31 -11.63 -10.79
CA ALA A 224 11.27 -11.78 -9.78
C ALA A 224 10.85 -10.44 -9.16
N HIS A 225 11.80 -9.52 -8.95
CA HIS A 225 11.49 -8.15 -8.53
C HIS A 225 10.68 -7.41 -9.59
N THR A 226 11.10 -7.46 -10.86
CA THR A 226 10.37 -6.84 -11.98
C THR A 226 8.94 -7.39 -12.09
N ASN A 227 8.76 -8.70 -11.94
CA ASN A 227 7.43 -9.33 -11.93
C ASN A 227 6.59 -8.84 -10.74
N GLY A 228 7.20 -8.65 -9.58
CA GLY A 228 6.55 -8.07 -8.41
C GLY A 228 6.04 -6.65 -8.67
N LEU A 229 6.83 -5.82 -9.37
CA LEU A 229 6.42 -4.47 -9.78
C LEU A 229 5.25 -4.49 -10.77
N VAL A 230 5.21 -5.45 -11.70
CA VAL A 230 4.05 -5.61 -12.60
C VAL A 230 2.77 -5.91 -11.80
N ILE A 231 2.84 -6.80 -10.81
CA ILE A 231 1.68 -7.10 -9.94
C ILE A 231 1.27 -5.86 -9.14
N ASP A 232 2.24 -5.07 -8.70
CA ASP A 232 2.01 -3.83 -7.95
C ASP A 232 1.19 -2.80 -8.76
N GLU A 233 1.39 -2.69 -10.08
CA GLU A 233 0.60 -1.82 -10.97
C GLU A 233 -0.92 -2.03 -10.80
N MET A 234 -1.36 -3.27 -10.55
CA MET A 234 -2.78 -3.56 -10.29
C MET A 234 -3.27 -2.86 -9.01
N PHE A 235 -2.52 -2.99 -7.92
CA PHE A 235 -2.90 -2.40 -6.63
C PHE A 235 -2.80 -0.89 -6.66
N PHE A 236 -1.78 -0.37 -7.35
CA PHE A 236 -1.61 1.04 -7.65
C PHE A 236 -2.85 1.62 -8.35
N GLY A 237 -3.38 0.94 -9.36
CA GLY A 237 -4.64 1.34 -9.99
C GLY A 237 -5.85 1.21 -9.06
N LEU A 238 -5.94 0.12 -8.29
CA LEU A 238 -7.09 -0.16 -7.43
C LEU A 238 -7.29 0.88 -6.33
N TRP A 239 -6.24 1.35 -5.66
CA TRP A 239 -6.38 2.34 -4.58
C TRP A 239 -6.75 3.74 -5.09
N LEU A 240 -6.41 4.05 -6.35
CA LEU A 240 -6.81 5.28 -7.02
C LEU A 240 -8.32 5.35 -7.29
N VAL A 241 -9.01 4.21 -7.42
CA VAL A 241 -10.47 4.15 -7.60
C VAL A 241 -11.23 4.79 -6.42
N PRO A 242 -11.09 4.32 -5.17
CA PRO A 242 -11.77 4.94 -4.03
C PRO A 242 -11.26 6.37 -3.78
N LEU A 243 -9.98 6.66 -4.03
CA LEU A 243 -9.45 8.02 -3.91
C LEU A 243 -10.15 8.97 -4.90
N GLY A 244 -10.21 8.63 -6.19
CA GLY A 244 -10.87 9.43 -7.22
C GLY A 244 -12.34 9.66 -6.92
N TYR A 245 -13.06 8.61 -6.48
CA TYR A 245 -14.44 8.72 -6.01
C TYR A 245 -14.59 9.71 -4.84
N LEU A 246 -13.77 9.58 -3.79
CA LEU A 246 -13.79 10.46 -2.62
C LEU A 246 -13.48 11.92 -3.01
N VAL A 247 -12.52 12.12 -3.90
CA VAL A 247 -12.13 13.45 -4.41
C VAL A 247 -13.32 14.12 -5.12
N ILE A 248 -13.97 13.44 -6.06
CA ILE A 248 -15.16 13.94 -6.77
C ILE A 248 -16.29 14.26 -5.78
N ARG A 249 -16.52 13.38 -4.80
CA ARG A 249 -17.63 13.53 -3.86
C ARG A 249 -17.39 14.59 -2.79
N SER A 250 -16.13 14.82 -2.40
CA SER A 250 -15.76 15.79 -1.36
C SER A 250 -16.12 17.24 -1.73
N ARG A 251 -16.08 17.58 -3.03
CA ARG A 251 -16.18 18.95 -3.57
C ARG A 251 -15.13 19.93 -3.02
N GLN A 252 -14.14 19.45 -2.26
CA GLN A 252 -13.05 20.26 -1.71
C GLN A 252 -11.90 20.44 -2.69
N ILE A 253 -11.75 19.46 -3.60
CA ILE A 253 -10.85 19.43 -4.75
C ILE A 253 -11.72 19.44 -6.02
N PRO A 254 -11.30 20.04 -7.15
CA PRO A 254 -12.09 19.99 -8.37
C PRO A 254 -12.35 18.57 -8.82
N TRP A 255 -13.57 18.33 -9.30
CA TRP A 255 -13.98 17.02 -9.81
C TRP A 255 -13.08 16.51 -10.95
N LEU A 256 -12.48 17.43 -11.73
CA LEU A 256 -11.56 17.08 -12.81
C LEU A 256 -10.33 16.33 -12.29
N VAL A 257 -9.80 16.70 -11.12
CA VAL A 257 -8.68 15.99 -10.49
C VAL A 257 -9.08 14.56 -10.13
N GLY A 258 -10.28 14.39 -9.56
CA GLY A 258 -10.80 13.06 -9.26
C GLY A 258 -11.08 12.21 -10.50
N ALA A 259 -11.54 12.83 -11.60
CA ALA A 259 -11.69 12.15 -12.88
C ALA A 259 -10.34 11.71 -13.47
N LEU A 260 -9.31 12.56 -13.37
CA LEU A 260 -7.94 12.19 -13.78
C LEU A 260 -7.40 11.02 -12.96
N LEU A 261 -7.68 10.95 -11.66
CA LEU A 261 -7.31 9.81 -10.82
C LEU A 261 -8.02 8.51 -11.25
N LEU A 262 -9.28 8.59 -11.69
CA LEU A 262 -9.98 7.41 -12.21
C LEU A 262 -9.45 6.97 -13.58
N VAL A 263 -9.07 7.91 -14.44
CA VAL A 263 -8.36 7.59 -15.70
C VAL A 263 -7.02 6.92 -15.38
N ALA A 264 -6.29 7.42 -14.39
CA ALA A 264 -5.05 6.82 -13.91
C ALA A 264 -5.26 5.41 -13.32
N ALA A 265 -6.34 5.21 -12.59
CA ALA A 265 -6.70 3.89 -12.08
C ALA A 265 -6.89 2.86 -13.21
N VAL A 266 -7.67 3.23 -14.22
CA VAL A 266 -7.92 2.38 -15.39
C VAL A 266 -6.64 2.14 -16.17
N SER A 267 -5.75 3.14 -16.26
CA SER A 267 -4.49 2.95 -16.98
C SER A 267 -3.57 1.96 -16.30
N TRP A 268 -3.38 2.05 -14.99
CA TRP A 268 -2.50 1.14 -14.25
C TRP A 268 -3.02 -0.31 -14.29
N ILE A 269 -4.33 -0.50 -14.10
CA ILE A 269 -4.95 -1.84 -14.22
C ILE A 269 -4.84 -2.37 -15.66
N GLY A 270 -5.07 -1.50 -16.65
CA GLY A 270 -4.94 -1.87 -18.07
C GLY A 270 -3.51 -2.29 -18.43
N GLN A 271 -2.51 -1.58 -17.90
CA GLN A 271 -1.10 -1.91 -18.11
C GLN A 271 -0.73 -3.26 -17.48
N PHE A 272 -1.14 -3.50 -16.24
CA PHE A 272 -0.98 -4.82 -15.60
C PHE A 272 -1.59 -5.94 -16.46
N LEU A 273 -2.84 -5.77 -16.90
CA LEU A 273 -3.54 -6.77 -17.72
C LEU A 273 -2.85 -6.99 -19.07
N ALA A 274 -2.32 -5.94 -19.69
CA ALA A 274 -1.58 -6.05 -20.93
C ALA A 274 -0.27 -6.85 -20.74
N ASN A 275 0.51 -6.50 -19.71
CA ASN A 275 1.75 -7.21 -19.36
C ASN A 275 1.50 -8.69 -19.04
N LEU A 276 0.37 -9.01 -18.40
CA LEU A 276 0.04 -10.37 -17.99
C LEU A 276 -0.58 -11.22 -19.11
N LEU A 277 -1.53 -10.68 -19.87
CA LEU A 277 -2.35 -11.45 -20.82
C LEU A 277 -1.82 -11.38 -22.25
N ALA A 278 -1.00 -10.39 -22.58
CA ALA A 278 -0.56 -10.14 -23.94
C ALA A 278 0.87 -9.59 -24.03
N PRO A 279 1.88 -10.34 -23.52
CA PRO A 279 3.27 -9.88 -23.47
C PRO A 279 3.91 -9.63 -24.84
N ASP A 280 3.39 -10.26 -25.90
CA ASP A 280 3.90 -10.14 -27.27
C ASP A 280 3.29 -8.97 -28.05
N LEU A 281 2.31 -8.25 -27.46
CA LEU A 281 1.72 -7.11 -28.15
C LEU A 281 2.72 -5.93 -28.17
N PRO A 282 3.09 -5.41 -29.35
CA PRO A 282 4.00 -4.28 -29.45
C PRO A 282 3.33 -3.05 -28.84
N TYR A 283 3.76 -2.67 -27.64
CA TYR A 283 3.40 -1.42 -26.96
C TYR A 283 1.94 -1.01 -27.17
N VAL A 284 1.01 -1.84 -26.70
CA VAL A 284 -0.38 -1.39 -26.56
C VAL A 284 -0.42 -0.53 -25.29
N PHE A 285 0.06 0.68 -25.53
CA PHE A 285 0.01 1.91 -24.76
C PHE A 285 1.14 2.23 -23.77
N GLU A 286 1.68 3.44 -23.99
CA GLU A 286 2.10 4.42 -22.99
C GLU A 286 0.99 4.78 -21.98
N VAL A 287 0.12 3.83 -21.60
CA VAL A 287 -1.07 4.05 -20.79
C VAL A 287 -0.64 4.38 -19.36
N GLY A 288 0.45 3.79 -18.84
CA GLY A 288 1.10 4.22 -17.60
C GLY A 288 1.59 5.68 -17.62
N GLN A 289 1.95 6.26 -18.78
CA GLN A 289 2.29 7.68 -18.87
C GLN A 289 1.06 8.58 -18.66
N VAL A 290 -0.11 8.15 -19.13
CA VAL A 290 -1.39 8.83 -18.86
C VAL A 290 -1.74 8.73 -17.36
N GLY A 291 -1.47 7.58 -16.74
CA GLY A 291 -1.64 7.38 -15.30
C GLY A 291 -0.73 8.24 -14.44
N GLY A 292 0.57 8.23 -14.76
CA GLY A 292 1.58 9.06 -14.10
C GLY A 292 1.29 10.55 -14.24
N ALA A 293 0.75 11.01 -15.38
CA ALA A 293 0.34 12.40 -15.55
C ALA A 293 -0.85 12.79 -14.64
N GLY A 294 -1.86 11.92 -14.50
CA GLY A 294 -3.00 12.15 -13.61
C GLY A 294 -2.60 12.20 -12.13
N GLU A 295 -1.68 11.31 -11.73
CA GLU A 295 -1.12 11.27 -10.39
C GLU A 295 -0.24 12.49 -10.08
N PHE A 296 0.64 12.86 -11.01
CA PHE A 296 1.50 14.04 -10.90
C PHE A 296 0.67 15.31 -10.71
N VAL A 297 -0.43 15.44 -11.46
CA VAL A 297 -1.38 16.56 -11.29
C VAL A 297 -2.02 16.56 -9.89
N PHE A 298 -2.37 15.40 -9.33
CA PHE A 298 -2.94 15.30 -7.98
C PHE A 298 -1.93 15.69 -6.89
N VAL A 299 -0.69 15.19 -6.97
CA VAL A 299 0.38 15.52 -6.02
C VAL A 299 0.69 17.02 -6.06
N VAL A 300 0.85 17.58 -7.27
CA VAL A 300 1.07 19.03 -7.47
C VAL A 300 -0.11 19.85 -6.93
N TRP A 301 -1.35 19.40 -7.13
CA TRP A 301 -2.54 20.08 -6.60
C TRP A 301 -2.56 20.11 -5.08
N LEU A 302 -2.31 18.98 -4.42
CA LEU A 302 -2.28 18.91 -2.95
C LEU A 302 -1.19 19.81 -2.36
N LEU A 303 -0.03 19.90 -3.01
CA LEU A 303 1.09 20.73 -2.56
C LEU A 303 0.84 22.23 -2.72
N ILE A 304 0.29 22.66 -3.86
CA ILE A 304 0.11 24.08 -4.18
C ILE A 304 -1.18 24.63 -3.56
N PHE A 305 -2.29 23.91 -3.71
CA PHE A 305 -3.63 24.43 -3.39
C PHE A 305 -4.24 23.84 -2.13
N GLY A 306 -3.79 22.66 -1.68
CA GLY A 306 -4.41 21.92 -0.58
C GLY A 306 -5.89 21.62 -0.84
N VAL A 307 -6.69 21.49 0.22
CA VAL A 307 -8.17 21.40 0.13
C VAL A 307 -8.84 22.67 0.61
N LYS A 308 -9.94 23.04 -0.06
CA LYS A 308 -10.83 24.12 0.41
C LYS A 308 -11.42 23.75 1.76
N ALA A 309 -11.23 24.61 2.76
CA ALA A 309 -11.92 24.46 4.03
C ALA A 309 -13.43 24.61 3.79
N THR A 310 -14.20 23.57 4.11
CA THR A 310 -15.65 23.68 4.16
C THR A 310 -16.00 24.66 5.27
N GLY A 311 -16.47 25.85 4.92
CA GLY A 311 -16.84 26.90 5.86
C GLY A 311 -18.06 26.49 6.69
N ALA A 312 -17.81 25.86 7.85
CA ALA A 312 -18.72 25.95 8.97
C ALA A 312 -18.49 27.33 9.61
N GLY A 313 -19.23 28.34 9.17
CA GLY A 313 -19.12 29.70 9.72
C GLY A 313 -19.86 30.81 8.97
N ALA A 314 -20.39 30.57 7.77
CA ALA A 314 -21.03 31.63 6.97
C ALA A 314 -22.56 31.70 7.08
N ARG A 315 -23.18 31.21 8.17
CA ARG A 315 -24.64 31.27 8.36
C ARG A 315 -25.14 32.01 9.61
N ASP A 316 -24.28 32.45 10.53
CA ASP A 316 -24.71 33.14 11.76
C ASP A 316 -24.52 34.67 11.76
N SER A 317 -24.05 35.27 10.66
CA SER A 317 -23.78 36.72 10.60
C SER A 317 -24.86 37.54 9.88
N ALA A 318 -25.97 36.93 9.46
CA ALA A 318 -26.96 37.58 8.61
C ALA A 318 -28.35 37.70 9.26
N VAL A 319 -28.43 38.04 10.55
CA VAL A 319 -29.63 38.68 11.13
C VAL A 319 -29.20 39.68 12.22
N SER A 320 -28.69 40.84 11.82
CA SER A 320 -28.75 42.04 12.66
C SER A 320 -29.76 42.99 12.02
N VAL A 321 -30.99 42.94 12.50
CA VAL A 321 -32.06 43.89 12.18
C VAL A 321 -31.63 45.27 12.68
N PRO A 322 -31.62 46.34 11.85
CA PRO A 322 -31.34 47.67 12.35
C PRO A 322 -32.53 48.17 13.18
N ALA A 323 -32.26 48.54 14.43
CA ALA A 323 -33.22 49.28 15.26
C ALA A 323 -33.58 50.58 14.56
N ARG A 324 -34.86 50.71 14.20
CA ARG A 324 -35.43 51.93 13.63
C ARG A 324 -35.79 52.84 14.80
N ASN A 325 -35.05 53.93 14.98
CA ASN A 325 -35.45 55.04 15.85
C ASN A 325 -36.79 55.60 15.40
N ARG A 326 -37.78 55.62 16.31
CA ARG A 326 -38.78 56.68 16.53
C ARG A 326 -39.48 56.44 17.85
#